data_AF-A0A1C7D6X4-F1
#
_entry.id   AF-A0A1C7D6X4-F1
#
_cell.length_a   1.000
_cell.length_b   1.000
_cell.length_c   1.000
_cell.angle_alpha   90.00
_cell.angle_beta   90.00
_cell.angle_gamma   90.00
#
_symmetry.space_group_name_H-M   'P 1'
#
loop_
_entity.id
_entity.type
_entity.pdbx_description
1 polymer ?
#
loop_
_entity_poly.entity_id
_entity_poly.type
_entity_poly.pdbx_seq_one_letter_code
_entity_poly.pdbx_strand_id
1 'polypeptide(L)'
;MDMDELFRRYFGTADLAEVAPSAMLAGKEKMLVDLGLETDRNKKFALWSVLFTLGDAPDLDVAFEDEVDRDAARNLMDLLAAAQAER
;
A
#
# COMPACT_ATOMS: atom_id res chain seq x y z
N MET A 1 -4.68 7.58 10.45
CA MET A 1 -5.09 7.64 9.03
C MET A 1 -6.25 6.69 8.89
N ASP A 2 -7.36 7.14 8.31
CA ASP A 2 -8.54 6.30 8.07
C ASP A 2 -8.41 5.62 6.70
N MET A 3 -8.62 4.30 6.64
CA MET A 3 -8.44 3.52 5.41
C MET A 3 -9.50 3.86 4.35
N ASP A 4 -10.74 4.09 4.77
CA ASP A 4 -11.82 4.44 3.85
C ASP A 4 -11.60 5.83 3.27
N GLU A 5 -11.09 6.78 4.07
CA GLU A 5 -10.66 8.10 3.60
C GLU A 5 -9.50 8.01 2.61
N LEU A 6 -8.53 7.12 2.86
CA LEU A 6 -7.43 6.86 1.92
C LEU A 6 -7.98 6.36 0.58
N PHE A 7 -8.87 5.37 0.60
CA PHE A 7 -9.44 4.82 -0.62
C PHE A 7 -10.29 5.86 -1.37
N ARG A 8 -11.10 6.64 -0.67
CA ARG A 8 -11.83 7.77 -1.28
C ARG A 8 -10.89 8.79 -1.91
N ARG A 9 -9.73 9.08 -1.31
CA ARG A 9 -8.74 10.04 -1.83
C ARG A 9 -8.05 9.58 -3.12
N TYR A 10 -7.74 8.28 -3.25
CA TYR A 10 -7.00 7.75 -4.40
C TYR A 10 -7.89 7.13 -5.47
N PHE A 11 -9.01 6.51 -5.08
CA PHE A 11 -9.88 5.74 -5.96
C PHE A 11 -11.30 6.32 -6.08
N GLY A 12 -11.64 7.36 -5.31
CA GLY A 12 -12.95 8.03 -5.36
C GLY A 12 -14.06 7.33 -4.57
N THR A 13 -13.83 6.12 -4.09
CA THR A 13 -14.74 5.32 -3.26
C THR A 13 -13.96 4.53 -2.21
N ALA A 14 -14.64 4.10 -1.14
CA ALA A 14 -14.08 3.17 -0.16
C ALA A 14 -14.21 1.71 -0.59
N ASP A 15 -15.08 1.41 -1.57
CA ASP A 15 -15.24 0.07 -2.12
C ASP A 15 -14.38 -0.13 -3.37
N LEU A 16 -13.26 -0.84 -3.22
CA LEU A 16 -12.35 -1.13 -4.32
C LEU A 16 -12.97 -1.99 -5.42
N ALA A 17 -14.05 -2.73 -5.13
CA ALA A 17 -14.77 -3.52 -6.14
C ALA A 17 -15.58 -2.66 -7.11
N GLU A 18 -15.93 -1.43 -6.72
CA GLU A 18 -16.64 -0.47 -7.58
C GLU A 18 -15.70 0.40 -8.44
N VAL A 19 -14.39 0.29 -8.22
CA VAL A 19 -13.40 1.14 -8.89
C VAL A 19 -13.22 0.68 -10.34
N ALA A 20 -13.46 1.58 -11.29
CA ALA A 20 -13.20 1.32 -12.70
C ALA A 20 -11.71 0.98 -12.95
N PRO A 21 -11.36 0.06 -13.85
CA PRO A 21 -9.97 -0.35 -14.07
C PRO A 21 -9.00 0.80 -14.40
N SER A 22 -9.46 1.80 -15.16
CA SER A 22 -8.68 3.00 -15.46
C SER A 22 -8.45 3.88 -14.23
N ALA A 23 -9.46 4.00 -13.36
CA ALA A 23 -9.34 4.73 -12.09
C ALA A 23 -8.45 3.97 -11.09
N MET A 24 -8.47 2.63 -11.12
CA MET A 24 -7.56 1.80 -10.33
C MET A 24 -6.10 2.09 -10.71
N LEU A 25 -5.77 2.06 -12.00
CA LEU A 25 -4.42 2.38 -12.50
C LEU A 25 -3.99 3.79 -12.08
N ALA A 26 -4.82 4.81 -12.34
CA ALA A 26 -4.50 6.19 -11.98
C ALA A 26 -4.34 6.38 -10.46
N GLY A 27 -5.16 5.69 -9.66
CA GLY A 27 -5.06 5.72 -8.20
C GLY A 27 -3.75 5.14 -7.71
N LYS A 28 -3.33 3.98 -8.25
CA LYS A 28 -2.05 3.35 -7.92
C LYS A 28 -0.85 4.20 -8.33
N GLU A 29 -0.86 4.79 -9.53
CA GLU A 29 0.19 5.71 -9.98
C GLU A 29 0.34 6.91 -9.03
N LYS A 30 -0.78 7.51 -8.63
CA LYS A 30 -0.77 8.61 -7.67
C LYS A 30 -0.26 8.17 -6.29
N MET A 31 -0.63 6.98 -5.83
CA MET A 31 -0.12 6.42 -4.57
C MET A 31 1.39 6.16 -4.62
N LEU A 32 1.93 5.69 -5.74
CA LEU A 32 3.37 5.50 -5.93
C LEU A 32 4.14 6.82 -5.86
N VAL A 33 3.60 7.88 -6.47
CA VAL A 33 4.18 9.23 -6.37
C VAL A 33 4.13 9.73 -4.92
N ASP A 34 2.97 9.64 -4.26
CA ASP A 34 2.82 10.08 -2.86
C ASP A 34 3.74 9.27 -1.93
N LEU A 35 3.91 7.96 -2.14
CA LEU A 35 4.83 7.10 -1.39
C LEU A 35 6.29 7.59 -1.51
N GLY A 36 6.71 8.00 -2.71
CA GLY A 36 8.05 8.53 -2.94
C GLY A 36 8.31 9.90 -2.30
N LEU A 37 7.24 10.67 -2.05
CA LEU A 37 7.31 12.00 -1.43
C LEU A 37 7.08 11.97 0.09
N GLU A 38 6.50 10.90 0.61
CA GLU A 38 6.15 10.79 2.03
C GLU A 38 7.39 10.60 2.91
N THR A 39 7.43 11.37 4.00
CA THR A 39 8.53 11.38 4.98
C THR A 39 8.11 10.79 6.32
N ASP A 40 6.81 10.74 6.62
CA ASP A 40 6.29 10.09 7.81
C ASP A 40 6.32 8.56 7.62
N ARG A 41 7.12 7.89 8.45
CA ARG A 41 7.32 6.43 8.40
C ARG A 41 6.01 5.64 8.49
N ASN A 42 5.08 6.06 9.36
CA ASN A 42 3.80 5.36 9.55
C ASN A 42 2.90 5.49 8.32
N LYS A 43 2.84 6.70 7.73
CA LYS A 43 2.08 6.92 6.49
C LYS A 43 2.71 6.19 5.30
N LYS A 44 4.03 6.24 5.18
CA LYS A 44 4.78 5.54 4.13
C LYS A 44 4.52 4.03 4.20
N PHE A 45 4.58 3.46 5.40
CA PHE A 45 4.25 2.06 5.63
C PHE A 45 2.81 1.72 5.23
N ALA A 46 1.85 2.55 5.61
CA ALA A 46 0.46 2.32 5.27
C ALA A 46 0.18 2.42 3.76
N LEU A 47 0.76 3.41 3.07
CA LEU A 47 0.68 3.53 1.61
C LEU A 47 1.29 2.31 0.91
N TRP A 48 2.49 1.90 1.33
CA TRP A 48 3.17 0.71 0.80
C TRP A 48 2.34 -0.56 1.02
N SER A 49 1.75 -0.73 2.21
CA SER A 49 0.93 -1.89 2.55
C SER A 49 -0.29 -2.03 1.62
N VAL A 50 -0.93 -0.91 1.27
CA VAL A 50 -2.05 -0.90 0.31
C VAL A 50 -1.55 -1.24 -1.09
N LEU A 51 -0.43 -0.68 -1.53
CA LEU A 51 0.15 -1.03 -2.83
C LEU A 51 0.52 -2.51 -2.90
N PHE A 52 0.96 -3.10 -1.78
CA PHE A 52 1.32 -4.51 -1.70
C PHE A 52 0.09 -5.41 -1.87
N THR A 53 -1.01 -5.11 -1.17
CA THR A 53 -2.26 -5.87 -1.35
C THR A 53 -2.86 -5.70 -2.74
N LEU A 54 -2.59 -4.57 -3.39
CA LEU A 54 -2.98 -4.30 -4.78
C LEU A 54 -1.99 -4.85 -5.83
N GLY A 55 -0.88 -5.47 -5.42
CA GLY A 55 0.12 -6.10 -6.29
C GLY A 55 1.10 -5.15 -7.00
N ASP A 56 1.15 -3.87 -6.63
CA ASP A 56 2.02 -2.84 -7.25
C ASP A 56 2.98 -2.19 -6.23
N ALA A 57 3.26 -2.86 -5.11
CA ALA A 57 4.25 -2.35 -4.16
C ALA A 57 5.67 -2.40 -4.74
N PRO A 58 6.47 -1.33 -4.56
CA PRO A 58 7.90 -1.37 -4.83
C PRO A 58 8.64 -2.25 -3.83
N ASP A 59 9.85 -2.68 -4.21
CA ASP A 59 10.74 -3.47 -3.36
C ASP A 59 11.06 -2.74 -2.04
N LEU A 60 11.31 -3.51 -0.98
CA LEU A 60 11.55 -2.97 0.37
C LEU A 60 12.75 -2.03 0.44
N ASP A 61 13.82 -2.33 -0.29
CA ASP A 61 15.02 -1.50 -0.33
C ASP A 61 14.81 -0.19 -1.13
N VAL A 62 13.77 -0.12 -1.96
CA VAL A 62 13.35 1.10 -2.66
C VAL A 62 12.37 1.91 -1.81
N ALA A 63 11.44 1.24 -1.14
CA ALA A 63 10.40 1.88 -0.35
C ALA A 63 10.91 2.42 0.99
N PHE A 64 11.84 1.71 1.65
CA PHE A 64 12.26 2.00 3.01
C PHE A 64 13.78 2.08 3.12
N GLU A 65 14.27 3.19 3.68
CA GLU A 65 15.70 3.39 3.94
C GLU A 65 16.16 2.64 5.19
N ASP A 66 15.32 2.62 6.23
CA ASP A 66 15.63 2.02 7.53
C ASP A 66 15.33 0.51 7.56
N GLU A 67 16.24 -0.27 8.13
CA GLU A 67 16.08 -1.73 8.30
C GLU A 67 14.85 -2.10 9.14
N VAL A 68 14.53 -1.30 10.15
CA VAL A 68 13.34 -1.51 11.01
C VAL A 68 12.05 -1.45 10.21
N ASP A 69 11.94 -0.56 9.23
CA ASP A 69 10.76 -0.45 8.38
C ASP A 69 10.68 -1.61 7.38
N ARG A 70 11.82 -2.06 6.86
CA ARG A 70 11.89 -3.25 6.00
C ARG A 70 11.47 -4.50 6.77
N ASP A 71 11.90 -4.65 8.02
CA ASP A 71 11.49 -5.78 8.86
C ASP A 71 10.00 -5.73 9.19
N ALA A 72 9.45 -4.54 9.49
CA ALA A 72 8.01 -4.37 9.65
C ALA A 72 7.23 -4.80 8.39
N ALA A 73 7.75 -4.45 7.21
CA ALA A 73 7.15 -4.82 5.93
C ALA A 73 7.25 -6.32 5.64
N ARG A 74 8.40 -6.96 5.94
CA ARG A 74 8.57 -8.41 5.86
C ARG A 74 7.58 -9.13 6.78
N ASN A 75 7.45 -8.68 8.02
CA ASN A 75 6.49 -9.25 8.97
C ASN A 75 5.06 -9.16 8.42
N LEU A 76 4.67 -8.03 7.80
CA LEU A 76 3.35 -7.92 7.16
C LEU A 76 3.19 -8.92 5.99
N MET A 77 4.20 -9.04 5.12
CA MET A 77 4.18 -9.99 4.01
C MET A 77 4.01 -11.43 4.50
N ASP A 78 4.75 -11.82 5.53
CA ASP A 78 4.67 -13.15 6.13
C ASP A 78 3.30 -13.41 6.77
N LEU A 79 2.74 -12.43 7.48
CA LEU A 79 1.38 -12.52 8.04
C LEU A 79 0.32 -12.68 6.97
N LEU A 80 0.41 -11.93 5.87
CA LEU A 80 -0.51 -12.04 4.75
C LEU A 80 -0.36 -13.39 4.05
N ALA A 81 0.86 -13.86 3.83
CA ALA A 81 1.13 -15.16 3.23
C ALA A 81 0.56 -16.31 4.09
N ALA A 82 0.77 -16.25 5.41
CA ALA A 82 0.19 -17.22 6.35
C ALA A 82 -1.35 -17.22 6.30
N ALA A 83 -1.98 -16.04 6.32
CA ALA A 83 -3.43 -15.92 6.25
C ALA A 83 -4.05 -16.44 4.93
N GLN A 84 -3.28 -16.45 3.83
CA GLN A 84 -3.71 -17.08 2.57
C GLN A 84 -3.47 -18.60 2.56
N ALA A 85 -2.43 -19.09 3.24
CA ALA A 85 -2.11 -20.51 3.31
C ALA A 85 -3.11 -21.32 4.18
N GLU A 86 -3.82 -20.64 5.09
CA GLU A 86 -4.85 -21.23 5.95
C GLU A 86 -6.24 -21.32 5.26
N ARG A 87 -6.38 -20.90 4.00
CA ARG A 87 -7.62 -20.98 3.20
C ARG A 87 -7.60 -22.14 2.21
#